data_AF-A0A6G0AHF2-F1
#
_entry.id   AF-A0A6G0AHF2-F1
#
_cell.length_a   1.000
_cell.length_b   1.000
_cell.length_c   1.000
_cell.angle_alpha   90.00
_cell.angle_beta   90.00
_cell.angle_gamma   90.00
#
_symmetry.space_group_name_H-M   'P 1'
#
loop_
_entity.id
_entity.type
_entity.pdbx_description
1 polymer ?
#
loop_
_entity_poly.entity_id
_entity_poly.type
_entity_poly.pdbx_seq_one_letter_code
_entity_poly.pdbx_strand_id
1 'polypeptide(L)'
;MKIKPREIIYNIFLVKRFRIILLLLVSVSLPILIPITVIQFIIIRYARGLKLNTEIFFYPLCLIVGAAVISTLFILYVLIKEKRRAWIIAFLVMVVLPWLFTYSISFGDIFVVRWMIVLAAPFYLYCYLLKRTIGEWIEEYEGQELYKERKREETRRKMKEERWN
;
A
#
# COMPACT_ATOMS: atom_id res chain seq x y z
N MET A 1 22.18 0.33 -24.93
CA MET A 1 20.94 0.13 -24.14
C MET A 1 20.44 1.52 -23.71
N LYS A 2 19.39 2.06 -24.34
CA LYS A 2 18.87 3.41 -24.02
C LYS A 2 18.17 3.37 -22.66
N ILE A 3 18.76 3.98 -21.64
CA ILE A 3 18.15 4.16 -20.32
C ILE A 3 16.93 5.05 -20.53
N LYS A 4 15.73 4.46 -20.48
CA LYS A 4 14.47 5.21 -20.54
C LYS A 4 14.48 6.23 -19.39
N PRO A 5 14.22 7.52 -19.62
CA PRO A 5 14.23 8.51 -18.55
C PRO A 5 13.21 8.09 -17.49
N ARG A 6 13.71 7.68 -16.32
CA ARG A 6 12.88 7.20 -15.21
C ARG A 6 12.12 8.39 -14.65
N GLU A 7 10.83 8.16 -14.37
CA GLU A 7 9.91 9.17 -13.85
C GLU A 7 10.47 9.78 -12.56
N ILE A 8 10.81 11.06 -12.63
CA ILE A 8 11.35 11.84 -11.52
C ILE A 8 10.21 12.03 -10.50
N ILE A 9 10.49 11.70 -9.24
CA ILE A 9 9.56 11.94 -8.13
C ILE A 9 9.33 13.44 -7.99
N TYR A 10 8.07 13.86 -7.98
CA TYR A 10 7.72 15.28 -7.90
C TYR A 10 7.70 15.77 -6.46
N ASN A 11 7.21 14.97 -5.52
CA ASN A 11 7.08 15.37 -4.12
C ASN A 11 7.65 14.31 -3.16
N ILE A 12 8.96 14.40 -2.90
CA ILE A 12 9.66 13.47 -2.01
C ILE A 12 9.07 13.45 -0.58
N PHE A 13 8.60 14.59 -0.07
CA PHE A 13 7.98 14.67 1.26
C PHE A 13 6.70 13.83 1.33
N LEU A 14 5.85 13.93 0.30
CA LEU A 14 4.64 13.12 0.21
C LEU A 14 4.96 11.63 0.16
N VAL A 15 5.96 11.24 -0.64
CA VAL A 15 6.38 9.83 -0.77
C VAL A 15 6.97 9.29 0.54
N LYS A 16 7.77 10.09 1.26
CA LYS A 16 8.29 9.72 2.58
C LYS A 16 7.16 9.52 3.60
N ARG A 17 6.18 10.44 3.65
CA ARG A 17 5.00 10.30 4.52
C ARG A 17 4.15 9.09 4.13
N PHE A 18 4.01 8.83 2.83
CA PHE A 18 3.30 7.68 2.30
C PHE A 18 3.92 6.35 2.73
N ARG A 19 5.27 6.25 2.69
CA ARG A 19 6.00 5.09 3.21
C ARG A 19 5.69 4.83 4.68
N ILE A 20 5.65 5.87 5.50
CA ILE A 20 5.35 5.74 6.94
C ILE A 20 3.92 5.21 7.14
N ILE A 21 2.95 5.78 6.42
CA ILE A 21 1.54 5.35 6.51
C ILE A 21 1.39 3.90 6.04
N LEU A 22 2.01 3.50 4.94
CA LEU A 22 2.00 2.12 4.46
C LEU A 22 2.70 1.16 5.43
N LEU A 23 3.80 1.59 6.05
CA LEU A 23 4.51 0.79 7.04
C LEU A 23 3.63 0.57 8.27
N LEU A 24 2.98 1.61 8.76
CA LEU A 24 2.06 1.53 9.90
C LEU A 24 0.86 0.65 9.55
N LEU A 25 0.27 0.85 8.37
CA LEU A 25 -0.83 0.01 7.88
C LEU A 25 -0.40 -1.46 7.85
N VAL A 26 0.62 -1.83 7.08
CA VAL A 26 1.02 -3.23 6.90
C VAL A 26 1.53 -3.86 8.21
N SER A 27 2.34 -3.13 8.97
CA SER A 27 2.97 -3.66 10.20
C SER A 27 2.00 -3.78 11.37
N VAL A 28 0.97 -2.92 11.45
CA VAL A 28 0.01 -2.95 12.56
C VAL A 28 -1.21 -3.81 12.19
N SER A 29 -1.73 -3.70 10.97
CA SER A 29 -2.97 -4.39 10.61
C SER A 29 -2.79 -5.90 10.43
N LEU A 30 -1.69 -6.39 9.83
CA LEU A 30 -1.46 -7.82 9.66
C LEU A 30 -1.43 -8.62 10.98
N PRO A 31 -0.65 -8.22 12.01
CA PRO A 31 -0.63 -8.95 13.28
C PRO A 31 -1.93 -8.81 14.08
N ILE A 32 -2.80 -7.83 13.76
CA ILE A 32 -4.14 -7.73 14.34
C ILE A 32 -5.14 -8.61 13.58
N LEU A 33 -5.03 -8.67 12.25
CA LEU A 33 -5.93 -9.44 11.40
C LEU A 33 -5.87 -10.94 11.73
N ILE A 34 -4.65 -11.49 11.82
CA ILE A 34 -4.42 -12.93 12.08
C ILE A 34 -5.16 -13.41 13.35
N PRO A 35 -4.93 -12.86 14.55
CA PRO A 35 -5.60 -13.32 15.76
C PRO A 35 -7.11 -13.10 15.70
N ILE A 36 -7.59 -12.01 15.10
CA ILE A 36 -9.04 -11.80 14.91
C ILE A 36 -9.64 -12.92 14.07
N THR A 37 -9.01 -13.30 12.95
CA THR A 37 -9.51 -14.38 12.10
C THR A 37 -9.45 -15.74 12.79
N VAL A 38 -8.41 -16.02 13.58
CA VAL A 38 -8.28 -17.27 14.35
C VAL A 38 -9.33 -17.33 15.45
N ILE A 39 -9.54 -16.24 16.19
CA ILE A 39 -10.58 -16.14 17.23
C ILE A 39 -11.96 -16.33 16.60
N GLN A 40 -12.24 -15.68 15.48
CA GLN A 40 -13.51 -15.87 14.75
C GLN A 40 -13.71 -17.33 14.30
N PHE A 41 -12.67 -17.98 13.78
CA PHE A 41 -12.75 -19.37 13.34
C PHE A 41 -13.03 -20.32 14.51
N ILE A 42 -12.32 -20.14 15.64
CA ILE A 42 -12.56 -20.88 16.88
C ILE A 42 -14.00 -20.68 17.33
N ILE A 43 -14.45 -19.42 17.42
CA ILE A 43 -15.80 -19.11 17.89
C ILE A 43 -16.87 -19.69 16.97
N ILE A 44 -16.74 -19.61 15.64
CA ILE A 44 -17.70 -20.25 14.71
C ILE A 44 -17.77 -21.77 14.92
N ARG A 45 -16.62 -22.41 15.20
CA ARG A 45 -16.56 -23.85 15.44
C ARG A 45 -17.24 -24.25 16.76
N TYR A 46 -17.05 -23.48 17.82
CA TYR A 46 -17.61 -23.77 19.15
C TYR A 46 -19.04 -23.22 19.35
N ALA A 47 -19.38 -22.08 18.75
CA ALA A 47 -20.70 -21.43 18.83
C ALA A 47 -21.79 -22.17 18.04
N ARG A 48 -21.45 -23.15 17.18
CA ARG A 48 -22.46 -24.09 16.68
C ARG A 48 -23.21 -24.81 17.82
N GLY A 49 -22.63 -24.89 19.02
CA GLY A 49 -23.29 -25.41 20.23
C GLY A 49 -23.84 -24.35 21.20
N LEU A 50 -23.46 -23.07 21.06
CA LEU A 50 -23.87 -21.97 21.96
C LEU A 50 -24.50 -20.85 21.11
N LYS A 51 -25.77 -20.51 21.34
CA LYS A 51 -26.48 -19.37 20.73
C LYS A 51 -25.88 -18.02 21.18
N LEU A 52 -24.60 -17.78 20.89
CA LEU A 52 -23.92 -16.52 21.15
C LEU A 52 -24.33 -15.49 20.09
N ASN A 53 -24.57 -14.27 20.55
CA ASN A 53 -25.04 -13.17 19.71
C ASN A 53 -23.92 -12.74 18.75
N THR A 54 -24.12 -12.97 17.45
CA THR A 54 -23.11 -12.79 16.38
C THR A 54 -22.73 -11.33 16.12
N GLU A 55 -23.45 -10.36 16.68
CA GLU A 55 -23.26 -8.93 16.41
C GLU A 55 -21.96 -8.34 16.97
N ILE A 56 -21.40 -8.92 18.05
CA ILE A 56 -20.15 -8.43 18.67
C ILE A 56 -18.97 -8.50 17.70
N PHE A 57 -18.99 -9.43 16.73
CA PHE A 57 -17.90 -9.61 15.76
C PHE A 57 -17.98 -8.65 14.57
N PHE A 58 -19.09 -7.93 14.39
CA PHE A 58 -19.31 -7.05 13.26
C PHE A 58 -18.54 -5.72 13.39
N TYR A 59 -18.46 -5.17 14.60
CA TYR A 59 -17.79 -3.90 14.91
C TYR A 59 -16.29 -3.87 14.55
N PRO A 60 -15.44 -4.82 14.99
CA PRO A 60 -14.02 -4.79 14.65
C PRO A 60 -13.78 -4.95 13.14
N LEU A 61 -14.63 -5.73 12.47
CA LEU A 61 -14.59 -5.94 11.02
C LEU A 61 -14.88 -4.64 10.26
N CYS A 62 -15.91 -3.90 10.68
CA CYS A 62 -16.23 -2.60 10.10
C CYS A 62 -15.08 -1.59 10.27
N LEU A 63 -14.41 -1.60 11.42
CA LEU A 63 -13.28 -0.71 11.70
C LEU A 63 -12.08 -0.99 10.77
N ILE A 64 -11.77 -2.27 10.56
CA ILE A 64 -10.70 -2.70 9.65
C ILE A 64 -11.01 -2.34 8.20
N VAL A 65 -12.24 -2.61 7.74
CA VAL A 65 -12.68 -2.27 6.38
C VAL A 65 -12.67 -0.76 6.18
N GLY A 66 -13.16 0.02 7.17
CA GLY A 66 -13.12 1.48 7.13
C GLY A 66 -11.69 2.01 7.02
N ALA A 67 -10.76 1.48 7.81
CA ALA A 67 -9.35 1.86 7.73
C ALA A 67 -8.73 1.52 6.35
N ALA A 68 -9.08 0.38 5.77
CA ALA A 68 -8.62 -0.03 4.44
C ALA A 68 -9.17 0.90 3.34
N VAL A 69 -10.44 1.30 3.41
CA VAL A 69 -11.05 2.24 2.45
C VAL A 69 -10.36 3.60 2.51
N ILE A 70 -10.18 4.16 3.71
CA ILE A 70 -9.48 5.44 3.90
C ILE A 70 -8.04 5.36 3.36
N SER A 71 -7.34 4.26 3.67
CA SER A 71 -5.98 4.02 3.18
C SER A 71 -5.92 3.91 1.66
N THR A 72 -6.92 3.28 1.05
CA THR A 72 -7.04 3.13 -0.42
C THR A 72 -7.14 4.48 -1.11
N LEU A 73 -7.97 5.40 -0.60
CA LEU A 73 -8.10 6.74 -1.16
C LEU A 73 -6.76 7.49 -1.13
N PHE A 74 -6.04 7.37 -0.02
CA PHE A 74 -4.72 8.00 0.13
C PHE A 74 -3.67 7.38 -0.81
N ILE A 75 -3.66 6.05 -0.95
CA ILE A 75 -2.77 5.33 -1.88
C ILE A 75 -3.01 5.82 -3.31
N LEU A 76 -4.27 5.85 -3.75
CA LEU A 76 -4.62 6.29 -5.10
C LEU A 76 -4.23 7.75 -5.34
N TYR A 77 -4.47 8.64 -4.36
CA TYR A 77 -4.05 10.03 -4.43
C TYR A 77 -2.53 10.17 -4.69
N VAL A 78 -1.70 9.47 -3.92
CA VAL A 78 -0.24 9.52 -4.08
C VAL A 78 0.19 8.97 -5.44
N LEU A 79 -0.39 7.85 -5.87
CA LEU A 79 -0.07 7.22 -7.16
C LEU A 79 -0.43 8.10 -8.36
N ILE A 80 -1.56 8.80 -8.29
CA ILE A 80 -1.98 9.76 -9.32
C ILE A 80 -1.02 10.94 -9.36
N LYS A 81 -0.67 11.50 -8.19
CA LYS A 81 0.23 12.67 -8.09
C LYS A 81 1.63 12.36 -8.61
N GLU A 82 2.16 11.19 -8.28
CA GLU A 82 3.48 10.72 -8.74
C GLU A 82 3.41 10.03 -10.12
N LYS A 83 2.26 10.07 -10.81
CA LYS A 83 2.01 9.52 -12.16
C LYS A 83 2.38 8.04 -12.32
N ARG A 84 2.34 7.26 -11.23
CA ARG A 84 2.72 5.84 -11.19
C ARG A 84 1.62 4.94 -11.76
N ARG A 85 1.35 5.06 -13.07
CA ARG A 85 0.22 4.38 -13.75
C ARG A 85 0.26 2.86 -13.64
N ALA A 86 1.46 2.26 -13.68
CA ALA A 86 1.62 0.80 -13.54
C ALA A 86 1.05 0.28 -12.20
N TRP A 87 1.25 1.03 -11.12
CA TRP A 87 0.72 0.67 -9.81
C TRP A 87 -0.78 0.87 -9.69
N ILE A 88 -1.34 1.88 -10.36
CA ILE A 88 -2.78 2.07 -10.46
C ILE A 88 -3.44 0.87 -11.18
N ILE A 89 -2.84 0.41 -12.28
CA ILE A 89 -3.31 -0.78 -13.01
C ILE A 89 -3.19 -2.02 -12.12
N ALA A 90 -2.05 -2.21 -11.45
CA ALA A 90 -1.86 -3.31 -10.52
C ALA A 90 -2.91 -3.30 -9.39
N PHE A 91 -3.26 -2.13 -8.86
CA PHE A 91 -4.33 -1.98 -7.87
C PHE A 91 -5.68 -2.45 -8.41
N LEU A 92 -6.06 -2.02 -9.62
CA LEU A 92 -7.33 -2.44 -10.25
C LEU A 92 -7.38 -3.95 -10.45
N VAL A 93 -6.29 -4.56 -10.94
CA VAL A 93 -6.24 -6.00 -11.23
C VAL A 93 -6.19 -6.84 -9.95
N MET A 94 -5.37 -6.44 -8.97
CA MET A 94 -5.17 -7.24 -7.75
C MET A 94 -6.26 -7.02 -6.71
N VAL A 95 -6.81 -5.82 -6.60
CA VAL A 95 -7.75 -5.48 -5.51
C VAL A 95 -9.18 -5.39 -6.00
N VAL A 96 -9.42 -4.60 -7.04
CA VAL A 96 -10.78 -4.31 -7.51
C VAL A 96 -11.39 -5.52 -8.23
N LEU A 97 -10.61 -6.21 -9.08
CA LEU A 97 -11.10 -7.33 -9.86
C LEU A 97 -11.56 -8.51 -8.98
N PRO A 98 -10.79 -8.98 -7.97
CA PRO A 98 -11.26 -10.02 -7.05
C PRO A 98 -12.47 -9.59 -6.23
N TRP A 99 -12.54 -8.31 -5.86
CA TRP A 99 -13.68 -7.77 -5.13
C TRP A 99 -14.96 -7.78 -5.97
N LEU A 100 -14.90 -7.37 -7.23
CA LEU A 100 -16.03 -7.43 -8.16
C LEU A 100 -16.45 -8.88 -8.45
N PHE A 101 -15.48 -9.79 -8.60
CA PHE A 101 -15.74 -11.20 -8.87
C PHE A 101 -16.48 -11.88 -7.71
N THR A 102 -15.99 -11.69 -6.48
CA THR A 102 -16.64 -12.22 -5.28
C THR A 102 -18.01 -11.59 -5.01
N TYR A 103 -18.17 -10.29 -5.25
CA TYR A 103 -19.46 -9.60 -5.14
C TYR A 103 -20.48 -10.20 -6.11
N SER A 104 -20.08 -10.48 -7.35
CA SER A 104 -20.96 -11.06 -8.38
C SER A 104 -21.40 -12.49 -8.04
N ILE A 105 -20.52 -13.29 -7.44
CA ILE A 105 -20.80 -14.69 -7.06
C ILE A 105 -21.63 -14.78 -5.78
N SER A 106 -21.51 -13.82 -4.87
CA SER A 106 -22.10 -13.90 -3.53
C SER A 106 -23.47 -13.21 -3.42
N PHE A 107 -24.14 -12.95 -4.55
CA PHE A 107 -25.47 -12.32 -4.56
C PHE A 107 -26.49 -13.18 -3.81
N GLY A 108 -26.83 -12.78 -2.58
CA GLY A 108 -27.95 -13.33 -1.81
C GLY A 108 -27.63 -14.10 -0.53
N ASP A 109 -26.37 -14.24 -0.12
CA ASP A 109 -26.01 -15.14 0.98
C ASP A 109 -25.14 -14.49 2.08
N ILE A 110 -25.28 -14.97 3.33
CA ILE A 110 -24.58 -14.48 4.55
C ILE A 110 -23.05 -14.74 4.48
N PHE A 111 -22.59 -15.41 3.43
CA PHE A 111 -21.19 -15.72 3.16
C PHE A 111 -20.28 -14.50 2.94
N VAL A 112 -20.82 -13.30 2.75
CA VAL A 112 -20.04 -12.06 2.56
C VAL A 112 -18.97 -11.87 3.65
N VAL A 113 -19.29 -12.18 4.91
CA VAL A 113 -18.35 -12.01 6.03
C VAL A 113 -17.14 -12.96 5.92
N ARG A 114 -17.36 -14.19 5.42
CA ARG A 114 -16.28 -15.18 5.27
C ARG A 114 -15.35 -14.83 4.10
N TRP A 115 -15.89 -14.22 3.05
CA TRP A 115 -15.12 -13.77 1.89
C TRP A 115 -14.36 -12.46 2.12
N MET A 116 -14.75 -11.64 3.10
CA MET A 116 -14.04 -10.39 3.42
C MET A 116 -12.56 -10.60 3.74
N ILE A 117 -12.19 -11.69 4.43
CA ILE A 117 -10.79 -12.00 4.74
C ILE A 117 -10.03 -12.36 3.46
N VAL A 118 -10.64 -13.19 2.61
CA VAL A 118 -10.06 -13.58 1.32
C VAL A 118 -9.86 -12.37 0.41
N LEU A 119 -10.76 -11.38 0.49
CA LEU A 119 -10.66 -10.12 -0.24
C LEU A 119 -9.68 -9.12 0.36
N ALA A 120 -9.46 -9.16 1.66
CA ALA A 120 -8.47 -8.33 2.32
C ALA A 120 -7.03 -8.77 1.98
N ALA A 121 -6.81 -10.08 1.80
CA ALA A 121 -5.50 -10.65 1.49
C ALA A 121 -4.79 -10.00 0.27
N PRO A 122 -5.41 -9.90 -0.93
CA PRO A 122 -4.76 -9.27 -2.07
C PRO A 122 -4.53 -7.77 -1.89
N PHE A 123 -5.38 -7.07 -1.12
CA PHE A 123 -5.14 -5.67 -0.76
C PHE A 123 -3.88 -5.51 0.10
N TYR A 124 -3.71 -6.35 1.12
CA TYR A 124 -2.51 -6.32 1.96
C TYR A 124 -1.26 -6.73 1.20
N LEU A 125 -1.37 -7.72 0.31
CA LEU A 125 -0.27 -8.10 -0.58
C LEU A 125 0.13 -6.94 -1.49
N TYR A 126 -0.83 -6.25 -2.09
CA TYR A 126 -0.59 -5.06 -2.88
C TYR A 126 0.13 -3.97 -2.07
N CYS A 127 -0.34 -3.67 -0.86
CA CYS A 127 0.31 -2.71 0.04
C CYS A 127 1.75 -3.11 0.38
N TYR A 128 1.99 -4.40 0.60
CA TYR A 128 3.33 -4.94 0.89
C TYR A 128 4.29 -4.76 -0.30
N LEU A 129 3.84 -5.10 -1.52
CA LEU A 129 4.64 -4.92 -2.73
C LEU A 129 4.93 -3.43 -2.97
N LEU A 130 3.91 -2.58 -2.83
CA LEU A 130 4.04 -1.14 -3.02
C LEU A 130 5.03 -0.52 -2.01
N LYS A 131 5.01 -0.98 -0.74
CA LYS A 131 5.98 -0.58 0.28
C LYS A 131 7.43 -0.81 -0.14
N ARG A 132 7.72 -1.97 -0.72
CA ARG A 132 9.08 -2.31 -1.21
C ARG A 132 9.51 -1.33 -2.30
N THR A 133 8.65 -1.12 -3.28
CA THR A 133 8.94 -0.27 -4.44
C THR A 133 9.06 1.22 -4.08
N ILE A 134 8.33 1.71 -3.07
CA ILE A 134 8.55 3.07 -2.56
C ILE A 134 9.96 3.23 -1.96
N GLY A 135 10.51 2.19 -1.35
CA GLY A 135 11.90 2.20 -0.88
C GLY A 135 12.87 2.47 -2.02
N GLU A 136 12.72 1.73 -3.13
CA GLU A 136 13.52 1.89 -4.34
C GLU A 136 13.34 3.29 -4.95
N TRP A 137 12.12 3.85 -4.92
CA TRP A 137 11.86 5.22 -5.38
C TRP A 137 12.64 6.27 -4.59
N ILE A 138 12.61 6.17 -3.25
CA ILE A 138 13.31 7.11 -2.38
C ILE A 138 14.82 7.00 -2.59
N GLU A 139 15.36 5.78 -2.65
CA GLU A 139 16.78 5.53 -2.88
C GLU A 139 17.23 6.08 -4.24
N GLU A 140 16.44 5.88 -5.29
CA GLU A 140 16.73 6.42 -6.62
C GLU A 140 16.74 7.95 -6.61
N TYR A 141 15.79 8.58 -5.92
CA TYR A 141 15.74 10.03 -5.79
C TYR A 141 16.98 10.59 -5.06
N GLU A 142 17.32 10.01 -3.91
CA GLU A 142 18.49 10.42 -3.12
C GLU A 142 19.80 10.22 -3.90
N GLY A 143 19.92 9.11 -4.65
CA GLY A 143 21.05 8.87 -5.53
C GLY A 143 21.19 9.91 -6.65
N GLN A 144 20.07 10.33 -7.26
CA GLN A 144 20.07 11.38 -8.28
C GLN A 144 20.41 12.76 -7.72
N GLU A 145 19.96 13.07 -6.52
CA GLU A 145 20.26 14.33 -5.84
C GLU A 145 21.75 14.44 -5.52
N LEU A 146 22.34 13.40 -4.92
CA LEU A 146 23.78 13.31 -4.64
C LEU A 146 24.63 13.39 -5.92
N TYR A 147 24.16 12.83 -7.03
CA TYR A 147 24.85 12.94 -8.32
C TYR A 147 24.84 14.39 -8.85
N LYS A 148 23.69 15.08 -8.74
CA LYS A 148 23.57 16.49 -9.15
C LYS A 148 24.45 17.40 -8.28
N GLU A 149 24.52 17.14 -6.98
CA GLU A 149 25.38 17.89 -6.05
C GLU A 149 26.85 17.74 -6.41
N ARG A 150 27.35 16.51 -6.59
CA ARG A 150 28.74 16.27 -7.03
C ARG A 150 29.08 16.98 -8.33
N LYS A 151 28.19 16.91 -9.32
CA LYS A 151 28.39 17.60 -10.61
C LYS A 151 28.44 19.13 -10.46
N ARG A 152 27.62 19.70 -9.56
CA ARG A 152 27.65 21.15 -9.24
C ARG A 152 28.96 21.53 -8.55
N GLU A 153 29.46 20.70 -7.64
CA GLU A 153 30.75 20.94 -6.97
C GLU A 153 31.92 20.88 -7.94
N GLU A 154 31.96 19.88 -8.83
CA GLU A 154 32.99 19.79 -9.88
C GLU A 154 32.98 21.02 -10.79
N THR A 155 31.79 21.46 -11.21
CA THR A 155 31.66 22.67 -12.04
C THR A 155 32.14 23.92 -11.28
N ARG A 156 31.84 24.02 -9.98
CA ARG A 156 32.35 25.12 -9.13
C ARG A 156 33.87 25.07 -8.94
N ARG A 157 34.49 23.89 -8.88
CA ARG A 157 35.95 23.74 -8.80
C ARG A 157 36.62 24.20 -10.09
N LYS A 158 36.12 23.75 -11.25
CA LYS A 158 36.61 24.17 -12.57
C LYS A 158 36.52 25.70 -12.78
N MET A 159 35.38 26.30 -12.43
CA MET A 159 35.21 27.76 -12.48
C MET A 159 36.17 28.53 -11.55
N LYS A 160 36.58 27.92 -10.43
CA LYS A 160 37.59 28.54 -9.55
C LYS A 160 38.96 28.44 -10.20
N GLU A 161 39.36 27.27 -10.70
CA GLU A 161 40.64 27.07 -11.39
C GLU A 161 40.83 28.01 -12.58
N GLU A 162 39.79 28.19 -13.41
CA GLU A 162 39.80 29.13 -14.54
C GLU A 162 39.92 30.61 -14.13
N ARG A 163 39.54 30.97 -12.90
CA ARG A 163 39.64 32.37 -12.40
C ARG A 163 41.04 32.69 -11.85
N TRP A 164 41.80 31.68 -11.45
CA TRP A 164 43.15 31.84 -10.89
C TRP A 164 44.26 31.78 -11.94
N ASN A 165 43.94 31.31 -13.15
CA ASN A 165 44.81 31.36 -14.33
C ASN A 165 44.54 32.62 -15.16
#